data_AF-A0A821ZW91-F1
#
_entry.id   AF-A0A821ZW91-F1
#
_cell.length_a   1.000
_cell.length_b   1.000
_cell.length_c   1.000
_cell.angle_alpha   90.00
_cell.angle_beta   90.00
_cell.angle_gamma   90.00
#
_symmetry.space_group_name_H-M   'P 1'
#
loop_
_entity.id
_entity.type
_entity.pdbx_description
1 polymer ?
#
loop_
_entity_poly.entity_id
_entity_poly.type
_entity_poly.pdbx_seq_one_letter_code
_entity_poly.pdbx_strand_id
1 'polypeptide(L)'
;MSVLTERTLVVERGLALHKMIRLVTYALGGEAWLNFEGNEFGHPEWLDFPREGNNESYKYARRLFYLCEDDTLRYKYLKAWDKAMNDLEEEYKW
;
A
#
# COMPACT_ATOMS: atom_id res chain seq x y z
N MET A 1 4.95 1.85 -12.33
CA MET A 1 3.90 2.48 -11.49
C MET A 1 3.55 3.92 -11.89
N SER A 2 4.11 4.48 -12.97
CA SER A 2 3.76 5.85 -13.42
C SER A 2 2.49 5.87 -14.28
N VAL A 3 1.61 6.84 -14.09
CA VAL A 3 0.41 7.05 -14.91
C VAL A 3 0.73 7.40 -16.37
N LEU A 4 1.95 7.90 -16.64
CA LEU A 4 2.41 8.31 -17.98
C LEU A 4 2.85 7.12 -18.85
N THR A 5 3.05 5.96 -18.24
CA THR A 5 3.39 4.71 -18.93
C THR A 5 2.16 3.85 -19.14
N GLU A 6 2.18 2.93 -20.10
CA GLU A 6 1.07 1.99 -20.30
C GLU A 6 0.70 1.26 -19.00
N ARG A 7 -0.60 1.10 -18.76
CA ARG A 7 -1.10 0.27 -17.66
C ARG A 7 -1.18 -1.18 -18.11
N THR A 8 -0.05 -1.89 -17.96
CA THR A 8 0.03 -3.30 -18.34
C THR A 8 -0.93 -4.16 -17.53
N LEU A 9 -1.31 -5.32 -18.09
CA LEU A 9 -2.17 -6.30 -17.41
C LEU A 9 -1.61 -6.74 -16.05
N VAL A 10 -0.29 -6.81 -15.91
CA VAL A 10 0.38 -7.17 -14.65
C VAL A 10 0.14 -6.11 -13.58
N VAL A 11 0.34 -4.83 -13.92
CA VAL A 11 0.11 -3.71 -12.98
C VAL A 11 -1.37 -3.61 -12.63
N GLU A 12 -2.26 -3.76 -13.62
CA GLU A 12 -3.70 -3.71 -13.39
C GLU A 12 -4.17 -4.81 -12.44
N ARG A 13 -3.73 -6.04 -12.69
CA ARG A 13 -4.01 -7.19 -11.81
C ARG A 13 -3.46 -6.95 -10.40
N GLY A 14 -2.23 -6.42 -10.28
CA GLY A 14 -1.61 -6.11 -8.99
C GLY A 14 -2.43 -5.12 -8.18
N LEU A 15 -2.84 -4.00 -8.80
CA LEU A 15 -3.68 -2.98 -8.16
C LEU A 15 -5.05 -3.56 -7.74
N ALA A 16 -5.69 -4.34 -8.60
CA ALA A 16 -6.99 -4.95 -8.29
C ALA A 16 -6.88 -5.93 -7.12
N LEU A 17 -5.96 -6.89 -7.17
CA LEU A 17 -5.81 -7.91 -6.14
C LEU A 17 -5.38 -7.31 -4.80
N HIS A 18 -4.51 -6.30 -4.79
CA HIS A 18 -4.11 -5.63 -3.56
C HIS A 18 -5.32 -5.04 -2.80
N LYS A 19 -6.26 -4.43 -3.54
CA LYS A 19 -7.50 -3.90 -2.96
C LYS A 19 -8.43 -5.01 -2.47
N MET A 20 -8.60 -6.07 -3.26
CA MET A 20 -9.48 -7.19 -2.94
C MET A 20 -9.00 -7.99 -1.74
N ILE A 21 -7.70 -8.31 -1.65
CA ILE A 21 -7.11 -9.06 -0.54
C ILE A 21 -7.31 -8.31 0.78
N ARG A 22 -7.10 -6.99 0.77
CA ARG A 22 -7.33 -6.17 1.96
C ARG A 22 -8.79 -6.13 2.36
N LEU A 23 -9.69 -5.87 1.41
CA LEU A 23 -11.12 -5.81 1.70
C LEU A 23 -11.63 -7.14 2.27
N VAL A 24 -11.28 -8.29 1.67
CA VAL A 24 -11.73 -9.58 2.18
C VAL A 24 -11.17 -9.88 3.57
N THR A 25 -9.92 -9.46 3.84
CA THR A 25 -9.31 -9.62 5.16
C THR A 25 -9.95 -8.69 6.19
N TYR A 26 -10.22 -7.43 5.85
CA TYR A 26 -10.87 -6.48 6.74
C TYR A 26 -12.32 -6.90 7.01
N ALA A 27 -13.11 -7.18 5.97
CA ALA A 27 -14.54 -7.44 6.12
C ALA A 27 -14.89 -8.82 6.70
N LEU A 28 -14.00 -9.82 6.59
CA LEU A 28 -14.29 -11.20 7.00
C LEU A 28 -13.22 -11.84 7.90
N GLY A 29 -12.14 -11.12 8.26
CA GLY A 29 -10.99 -11.69 8.96
C GLY A 29 -11.05 -11.66 10.48
N GLY A 30 -11.93 -10.84 11.07
CA GLY A 30 -12.08 -10.72 12.52
C GLY A 30 -12.74 -9.42 12.93
N GLU A 31 -12.63 -9.07 14.22
CA GLU A 31 -13.30 -7.93 14.84
C GLU A 31 -12.47 -6.63 14.82
N ALA A 32 -11.31 -6.65 14.16
CA ALA A 32 -10.42 -5.50 14.05
C ALA A 32 -9.53 -5.60 12.81
N TRP A 33 -9.06 -4.43 12.36
CA TRP A 33 -8.12 -4.30 11.25
C TRP A 33 -6.79 -3.68 11.70
N LEU A 34 -5.69 -4.14 11.10
CA LEU A 34 -4.38 -3.57 11.31
C LEU A 34 -3.65 -3.47 9.97
N ASN A 35 -3.00 -2.32 9.75
CA ASN A 35 -2.15 -2.08 8.58
C ASN A 35 -0.79 -1.52 9.04
N PHE A 36 0.29 -2.10 8.52
CA PHE A 36 1.64 -1.62 8.77
C PHE A 36 1.98 -0.42 7.86
N GLU A 37 2.66 0.58 8.40
CA GLU A 37 2.98 1.85 7.74
C GLU A 37 3.62 1.64 6.35
N GLY A 38 3.00 2.22 5.32
CA GLY A 38 3.37 2.10 3.91
C GLY A 38 2.56 1.06 3.13
N ASN A 39 2.04 0.03 3.81
CA ASN A 39 1.24 -1.00 3.13
C ASN A 39 -0.12 -0.46 2.67
N GLU A 40 -0.60 0.67 3.24
CA GLU A 40 -1.83 1.35 2.84
C GLU A 40 -1.85 1.74 1.36
N PHE A 41 -0.68 2.10 0.80
CA PHE A 41 -0.52 2.47 -0.59
C PHE A 41 0.33 1.51 -1.41
N GLY A 42 0.66 0.33 -0.87
CA GLY A 42 1.52 -0.66 -1.54
C GLY A 42 2.95 -0.15 -1.72
N HIS A 43 3.57 0.34 -0.65
CA HIS A 43 4.95 0.82 -0.64
C HIS A 43 5.89 -0.21 -1.30
N PRO A 44 6.73 0.20 -2.27
CA PRO A 44 7.61 -0.72 -2.98
C PRO A 44 8.80 -1.16 -2.11
N GLU A 45 9.65 -2.03 -2.65
CA GLU A 45 10.86 -2.52 -2.00
C GLU A 45 10.55 -3.28 -0.68
N TRP A 46 11.42 -3.17 0.31
CA TRP A 46 11.31 -3.84 1.61
C TRP A 46 11.92 -2.95 2.71
N LEU A 47 11.65 -3.28 3.96
CA LEU A 47 12.32 -2.67 5.13
C LEU A 47 13.55 -3.52 5.48
N ASP A 48 14.72 -2.90 5.56
CA ASP A 48 15.95 -3.53 6.06
C ASP A 48 16.66 -2.53 6.98
N PHE A 49 16.98 -2.97 8.19
CA PHE A 49 17.69 -2.15 9.18
C PHE A 49 19.20 -2.19 8.93
N PRO A 50 19.95 -1.17 9.35
CA PRO A 50 21.40 -1.20 9.36
C PRO A 50 21.91 -2.44 10.10
N ARG A 51 22.80 -3.18 9.43
CA ARG A 51 23.50 -4.35 9.96
C ARG A 51 24.75 -4.64 9.14
N GLU A 52 25.63 -5.47 9.68
CA GLU A 52 26.89 -5.85 9.01
C GLU A 52 26.65 -6.34 7.57
N GLY A 53 25.66 -7.22 7.38
CA GLY A 53 25.33 -7.79 6.07
C GLY A 53 24.74 -6.81 5.05
N ASN A 54 24.54 -5.53 5.39
CA ASN A 54 24.23 -4.47 4.44
C ASN A 54 25.11 -3.21 4.62
N ASN A 55 26.27 -3.36 5.26
CA ASN A 55 27.22 -2.27 5.54
C ASN A 55 26.58 -1.11 6.34
N GLU A 56 25.78 -1.44 7.36
CA GLU A 56 25.08 -0.45 8.20
C GLU A 56 24.23 0.54 7.39
N SER A 57 23.61 0.07 6.30
CA SER A 57 22.87 0.92 5.38
C SER A 57 21.49 1.29 5.90
N TYR A 58 21.17 2.59 5.84
CA TYR A 58 19.83 3.13 6.10
C TYR A 58 18.97 3.26 4.82
N LYS A 59 19.47 2.80 3.66
CA LYS A 59 18.78 2.97 2.36
C LYS A 59 17.34 2.45 2.39
N TYR A 60 17.11 1.32 3.05
CA TYR A 60 15.80 0.67 3.14
C TYR A 60 15.13 0.86 4.51
N ALA A 61 15.81 1.49 5.48
CA ALA A 61 15.29 1.79 6.81
C ALA A 61 14.48 3.12 6.81
N ARG A 62 13.54 3.25 5.86
CA ARG A 62 12.77 4.49 5.65
C ARG A 62 11.40 4.23 5.01
N ARG A 63 10.57 5.28 4.94
CA ARG A 63 9.31 5.29 4.19
C ARG A 63 9.30 6.40 3.15
N LEU A 64 8.76 6.09 1.97
CA LEU A 64 8.70 6.95 0.79
C LEU A 64 7.28 7.51 0.63
N PHE A 65 6.83 8.28 1.61
CA PHE A 65 5.46 8.82 1.62
C PHE A 65 5.13 9.70 0.41
N TYR A 66 6.12 10.37 -0.18
CA TYR A 66 5.91 11.16 -1.39
C TYR A 66 5.35 10.32 -2.56
N LEU A 67 5.56 9.00 -2.59
CA LEU A 67 5.08 8.13 -3.68
C LEU A 67 3.56 8.14 -3.82
N CYS A 68 2.83 8.27 -2.71
CA CYS A 68 1.37 8.28 -2.70
C CYS A 68 0.77 9.70 -2.82
N GLU A 69 1.62 10.72 -2.85
CA GLU A 69 1.25 12.13 -3.05
C GLU A 69 1.56 12.60 -4.48
N ASP A 70 2.48 11.92 -5.18
CA ASP A 70 2.83 12.22 -6.56
C ASP A 70 1.71 11.83 -7.53
N ASP A 71 1.12 12.84 -8.18
CA ASP A 71 0.03 12.66 -9.13
C ASP A 71 0.43 11.91 -10.41
N THR A 72 1.73 11.82 -10.71
CA THR A 72 2.25 11.06 -11.84
C THR A 72 2.41 9.57 -11.52
N LEU A 73 2.13 9.13 -10.29
CA LEU A 73 2.25 7.75 -9.83
C LEU A 73 0.89 7.12 -9.48
N ARG A 74 0.84 5.79 -9.51
CA ARG A 74 -0.37 4.98 -9.29
C ARG A 74 -0.60 4.58 -7.82
N TYR A 75 0.36 4.82 -6.92
CA TYR A 75 0.22 4.49 -5.49
C TYR A 75 -0.95 5.24 -4.83
N LYS A 76 -1.24 6.46 -5.31
CA LYS A 76 -2.39 7.26 -4.88
C LYS A 76 -3.73 6.53 -4.98
N TYR A 77 -3.90 5.62 -5.94
CA TYR A 77 -5.12 4.84 -6.08
C TYR A 77 -5.31 3.83 -4.94
N LEU A 78 -4.21 3.23 -4.44
CA LEU A 78 -4.27 2.33 -3.30
C LEU A 78 -4.52 3.11 -2.00
N LYS A 79 -3.86 4.27 -1.82
CA LYS A 79 -4.12 5.18 -0.69
C LYS A 79 -5.58 5.63 -0.62
N ALA A 80 -6.12 6.08 -1.76
CA ALA A 80 -7.51 6.54 -1.84
C ALA A 80 -8.50 5.40 -1.55
N TRP A 81 -8.21 4.20 -2.04
CA TRP A 81 -9.04 3.02 -1.75
C TRP A 81 -8.98 2.63 -0.27
N ASP A 82 -7.80 2.61 0.33
CA ASP A 82 -7.65 2.29 1.75
C ASP A 82 -8.41 3.31 2.62
N LYS A 83 -8.31 4.60 2.30
CA LYS A 83 -9.12 5.62 2.96
C LYS A 83 -10.62 5.31 2.86
N ALA A 84 -11.12 5.04 1.64
CA ALA A 84 -12.54 4.73 1.44
C ALA A 84 -12.99 3.46 2.17
N MET A 85 -12.12 2.45 2.28
CA MET A 85 -12.40 1.22 3.02
C MET A 85 -12.57 1.49 4.52
N ASN A 86 -11.67 2.27 5.13
CA ASN A 86 -11.79 2.65 6.55
C ASN A 86 -12.97 3.60 6.80
N ASP A 87 -13.20 4.58 5.91
CA ASP A 87 -14.34 5.50 6.01
C ASP A 87 -15.68 4.73 5.97
N LEU A 88 -15.75 3.68 5.14
CA LEU A 88 -16.95 2.87 5.01
C LEU A 88 -17.16 1.96 6.24
N GLU A 89 -16.11 1.41 6.84
CA GLU A 89 -16.23 0.72 8.13
C GLU A 89 -16.65 1.69 9.24
N GLU A 90 -16.11 2.92 9.26
CA GLU A 90 -16.51 3.94 10.23
C GLU A 90 -18.01 4.27 10.12
N GLU A 91 -18.60 4.22 8.93
CA GLU A 91 -20.03 4.43 8.69
C GLU A 91 -20.89 3.23 9.11
N TYR A 92 -20.51 2.01 8.72
CA TYR A 92 -21.37 0.83 8.84
C TYR A 92 -21.04 -0.10 10.01
N LYS A 93 -19.87 0.05 10.64
CA LYS A 93 -19.43 -0.70 11.83
C LYS A 93 -19.54 -2.22 11.66
N TRP A 94 -19.08 -2.75 10.53
CA TRP A 94 -19.11 -4.20 10.26
C TRP A 94 -18.03 -4.97 11.03
#